data_AF-A0A2H9NX76-F1
#
_entry.id   AF-A0A2H9NX76-F1
#
_cell.length_a   1.000
_cell.length_b   1.000
_cell.length_c   1.000
_cell.angle_alpha   90.00
_cell.angle_beta   90.00
_cell.angle_gamma   90.00
#
_symmetry.space_group_name_H-M   'P 1'
#
loop_
_entity.id
_entity.type
_entity.pdbx_description
1 polymer ?
#
loop_
_entity_poly.entity_id
_entity_poly.type
_entity_poly.pdbx_seq_one_letter_code
_entity_poly.pdbx_strand_id
1 'polypeptide(L)' 'MNTIAVLASTSGTDMQAIIDAIKSGRLDAELKIVISNRPDNYAIERARKHAIPTL' A
#
# COMPACT_ATOMS: atom_id res chain seq x y z
N MET A 1 13.52 -1.26 10.79
CA MET A 1 12.66 -0.85 9.67
C MET A 1 12.59 -1.93 8.60
N ASN A 2 11.45 -2.62 8.52
CA ASN A 2 11.20 -3.68 7.56
C ASN A 2 10.63 -3.13 6.25
N THR A 3 10.98 -3.72 5.11
CA THR A 3 10.38 -3.37 3.82
C THR A 3 9.19 -4.28 3.53
N ILE A 4 8.05 -3.67 3.16
CA ILE A 4 6.80 -4.37 2.85
C ILE A 4 6.46 -4.15 1.37
N ALA A 5 5.96 -5.22 0.74
CA ALA A 5 5.24 -5.18 -0.52
C ALA A 5 3.79 -5.64 -0.26
N VAL A 6 2.82 -4.97 -0.90
CA VAL A 6 1.40 -5.35 -0.77
C VAL A 6 0.89 -5.87 -2.10
N LEU A 7 0.26 -7.04 -2.09
CA LEU A 7 -0.46 -7.57 -3.24
C LEU A 7 -1.95 -7.25 -3.04
N ALA A 8 -2.57 -6.52 -3.97
CA ALA A 8 -3.96 -6.10 -3.85
C ALA A 8 -4.67 -6.16 -5.20
N SER A 9 -5.86 -6.77 -5.23
CA SER A 9 -6.69 -6.94 -6.44
C SER A 9 -8.04 -6.22 -6.37
N THR A 10 -8.31 -5.52 -5.26
CA THR A 10 -9.58 -4.84 -4.97
C THR A 10 -9.34 -3.44 -4.37
N SER A 11 -10.05 -3.04 -3.32
CA SER A 11 -10.08 -1.67 -2.82
C SER A 11 -8.89 -1.26 -1.93
N GLY A 12 -8.14 -2.24 -1.40
CA GLY A 12 -6.97 -1.99 -0.56
C GLY A 12 -7.29 -1.30 0.77
N THR A 13 -8.42 -1.63 1.41
CA THR A 13 -8.76 -1.08 2.74
C THR A 13 -7.74 -1.49 3.81
N ASP A 14 -7.29 -2.75 3.80
CA ASP A 14 -6.27 -3.23 4.75
C ASP A 14 -4.91 -2.57 4.49
N MET A 15 -4.59 -2.32 3.20
CA MET A 15 -3.42 -1.55 2.82
C MET A 15 -3.46 -0.13 3.40
N GLN A 16 -4.63 0.52 3.43
CA GLN A 16 -4.77 1.83 4.08
C GLN A 16 -4.45 1.74 5.56
N ALA A 17 -4.94 0.71 6.27
CA ALA A 17 -4.63 0.51 7.68
C ALA A 17 -3.13 0.30 7.93
N ILE A 18 -2.41 -0.39 7.03
CA ILE A 18 -0.94 -0.54 7.08
C ILE A 18 -0.26 0.82 6.91
N ILE A 19 -0.66 1.61 5.90
CA ILE A 19 -0.10 2.95 5.65
C ILE A 19 -0.31 3.85 6.88
N ASP A 20 -1.50 3.80 7.48
CA ASP A 20 -1.83 4.61 8.65
C ASP A 20 -1.05 4.14 9.89
N ALA A 21 -0.81 2.83 10.04
CA ALA A 21 0.04 2.28 11.10
C ALA A 21 1.51 2.73 10.97
N ILE A 22 2.04 2.75 9.73
CA ILE A 22 3.40 3.26 9.44
C ILE A 22 3.48 4.75 9.77
N LYS A 23 2.54 5.56 9.27
CA LYS A 23 2.52 7.02 9.52
C LYS A 23 2.36 7.38 10.99
N SER A 24 1.62 6.58 11.75
CA SER A 24 1.44 6.79 13.20
C SER A 24 2.59 6.24 14.04
N GLY A 25 3.61 5.63 13.44
CA GLY A 25 4.73 5.01 14.17
C GLY A 25 4.37 3.74 14.93
N ARG A 26 3.14 3.21 14.74
CA ARG A 26 2.71 1.93 15.33
C ARG A 26 3.34 0.72 14.64
N LEU A 27 3.88 0.93 13.44
CA LEU A 27 4.56 -0.09 12.65
C LEU A 27 5.88 0.50 12.10
N ASP A 28 7.03 -0.02 12.56
CA ASP A 28 8.36 0.33 12.02
C ASP A 28 8.61 -0.39 10.68
N ALA A 29 7.96 0.09 9.63
CA ALA A 29 8.09 -0.44 8.29
C ALA A 29 7.96 0.63 7.21
N GLU A 30 8.38 0.27 6.01
CA GLU A 30 8.21 1.07 4.80
C GLU A 30 7.48 0.24 3.73
N LEU A 31 6.36 0.76 3.23
CA LEU A 31 5.65 0.16 2.09
C LEU A 31 6.25 0.69 0.79
N LYS A 32 7.04 -0.15 0.10
CA LYS A 32 7.78 0.26 -1.10
C LYS A 32 7.07 -0.01 -2.42
N ILE A 33 6.13 -0.95 -2.46
CA ILE A 33 5.43 -1.31 -3.70
C ILE A 33 4.06 -1.92 -3.43
N VAL A 34 3.12 -1.61 -4.32
CA VAL A 34 1.82 -2.27 -4.42
C VAL A 34 1.76 -3.00 -5.76
N ILE A 35 1.52 -4.31 -5.73
CA ILE A 35 1.44 -5.16 -6.91
C ILE A 35 -0.02 -5.57 -7.11
N SER A 36 -0.53 -5.39 -8.32
CA SER A 36 -1.90 -5.75 -8.67
C SER A 36 -1.94 -6.54 -9.97
N ASN A 37 -2.78 -7.58 -10.01
CA ASN A 37 -3.15 -8.25 -11.26
C ASN A 37 -4.34 -7.59 -11.99
N ARG A 38 -4.85 -6.47 -11.45
CA ARG A 38 -5.95 -5.69 -12.02
C ARG A 38 -5.55 -4.20 -12.06
N PRO A 39 -5.30 -3.62 -13.23
CA PRO A 39 -4.72 -2.27 -13.34
C PRO A 39 -5.66 -1.16 -12.80
N ASP A 40 -6.97 -1.38 -12.86
CA ASP A 40 -7.99 -0.35 -12.54
C ASP A 40 -8.64 -0.55 -11.16
N ASN A 41 -7.91 -1.11 -10.19
CA ASN A 41 -8.45 -1.28 -8.84
C ASN A 41 -8.19 -0.06 -7.94
N TYR A 42 -9.00 0.10 -6.89
CA TYR A 42 -8.90 1.27 -6.01
C TYR A 42 -7.67 1.23 -5.08
N ALA A 43 -7.01 0.08 -4.93
CA ALA A 43 -5.72 0.01 -4.23
C ALA A 43 -4.61 0.75 -5.00
N ILE A 44 -4.59 0.68 -6.33
CA ILE A 44 -3.66 1.46 -7.17
C ILE A 44 -3.85 2.97 -6.95
N GLU A 45 -5.11 3.43 -6.91
CA GLU A 45 -5.44 4.83 -6.63
C GLU A 45 -4.95 5.28 -5.24
N ARG A 46 -5.08 4.42 -4.22
CA ARG A 46 -4.55 4.69 -2.88
C ARG A 46 -3.02 4.74 -2.86
N ALA A 47 -2.35 3.83 -3.57
CA ALA A 47 -0.90 3.82 -3.68
C ALA A 47 -0.39 5.13 -4.31
N ARG A 48 -1.02 5.56 -5.41
CA ARG A 48 -0.74 6.85 -6.09
C ARG A 48 -0.91 8.05 -5.15
N LYS A 49 -2.00 8.11 -4.37
CA LYS A 49 -2.24 9.18 -3.37
C LYS A 49 -1.18 9.27 -2.28
N HIS A 50 -0.46 8.18 -2.02
CA HIS A 50 0.61 8.12 -1.04
C HIS A 50 2.01 8.08 -1.68
N ALA A 51 2.11 8.34 -2.98
CA ALA A 51 3.35 8.30 -3.75
C ALA A 51 4.10 6.95 -3.64
N ILE A 52 3.35 5.85 -3.56
CA ILE A 52 3.88 4.48 -3.50
C ILE A 52 3.90 3.91 -4.92
N PRO A 53 5.05 3.37 -5.39
CA PRO A 53 5.15 2.69 -6.67
C PRO A 53 4.15 1.55 -6.83
N THR A 54 3.65 1.38 -8.05
CA THR A 54 2.70 0.31 -8.39
C THR A 54 3.21 -0.55 -9.55
N LEU A 55 2.97 -1.86 -9.48
CA LEU A 55 3.21 -2.84 -10.55
C LEU A 55 1.92 -3.58 -10.92
#